data_AF-A0A921KR51-F1
#
_entry.id   AF-A0A921KR51-F1
#
_cell.length_a   1.000
_cell.length_b   1.000
_cell.length_c   1.000
_cell.angle_alpha   90.00
_cell.angle_beta   90.00
_cell.angle_gamma   90.00
#
_symmetry.space_group_name_H-M   'P 1'
#
loop_
_entity.id
_entity.type
_entity.pdbx_description
1 polymer ?
#
loop_
_entity_poly.entity_id
_entity_poly.type
_entity_poly.pdbx_seq_one_letter_code
_entity_poly.pdbx_strand_id
1 'polypeptide(L)'
;RTGSVDLIAYGKYVNRVAKAPLATPAGNGRPELTTSSWPVMVRDGNDNDVPDATFMVSVARREEKGSDVNVASHLLIDALSGAIDAAVVISNDSDLAFPIRHVREQIPVGLVNPTPGYLAGDLQGTPADGVGNHWWYQLTAQDLQQHQLPPTIGAKIRKPPPW
;
A
#
# COMPACT_ATOMS: atom_id res chain seq x y z
N ARG A 1 6.44 30.14 0.84
CA ARG A 1 6.38 28.68 1.09
C ARG A 1 6.42 28.51 2.60
N THR A 2 5.47 27.80 3.20
CA THR A 2 5.30 27.68 4.67
C THR A 2 6.29 26.74 5.36
N GLY A 3 7.32 26.24 4.65
CA GLY A 3 8.35 25.35 5.22
C GLY A 3 7.82 24.02 5.75
N SER A 4 6.57 23.66 5.44
CA SER A 4 5.86 22.53 6.06
C SER A 4 6.20 21.17 5.44
N VAL A 5 7.00 21.17 4.38
CA VAL A 5 7.39 19.98 3.63
C VAL A 5 8.84 20.14 3.20
N ASP A 6 9.70 19.25 3.68
CA ASP A 6 11.10 19.19 3.27
C ASP A 6 11.27 18.48 1.93
N LEU A 7 10.55 17.38 1.73
CA LEU A 7 10.63 16.56 0.52
C LEU A 7 9.27 15.99 0.10
N ILE A 8 9.03 15.99 -1.20
CA ILE A 8 7.93 15.24 -1.83
C ILE A 8 8.55 14.30 -2.87
N ALA A 9 8.44 13.00 -2.64
CA ALA A 9 8.84 11.98 -3.59
C ALA A 9 7.62 11.45 -4.34
N TYR A 10 7.66 11.46 -5.67
CA TYR A 10 6.59 10.93 -6.51
C TYR A 10 6.91 9.51 -6.96
N GLY A 11 5.92 8.62 -6.86
CA GLY A 11 5.98 7.29 -7.44
C GLY A 11 6.02 7.30 -8.97
N LYS A 12 6.61 6.27 -9.57
CA LYS A 12 6.63 6.10 -11.02
C LYS A 12 5.52 5.13 -11.45
N TYR A 13 4.55 5.62 -12.21
CA TYR A 13 3.52 4.76 -12.80
C TYR A 13 4.00 4.13 -14.09
N VAL A 14 3.84 2.81 -14.20
CA VAL A 14 4.14 2.05 -15.41
C VAL A 14 2.87 1.39 -15.92
N ASN A 15 2.58 1.59 -17.20
CA ASN A 15 1.51 0.90 -17.91
C ASN A 15 2.14 -0.20 -18.76
N ARG A 16 1.66 -1.43 -18.61
CA ARG A 16 2.11 -2.56 -19.44
C ARG A 16 0.94 -3.48 -19.77
N VAL A 17 1.08 -4.21 -20.88
CA VAL A 17 0.25 -5.39 -21.12
C VAL A 17 0.87 -6.55 -20.34
N ALA A 18 0.09 -7.16 -19.45
CA ALA A 18 0.47 -8.37 -18.74
C ALA A 18 -0.31 -9.56 -19.33
N LYS A 19 0.34 -10.71 -19.48
CA LYS A 19 -0.31 -11.98 -19.86
C LYS A 19 -0.44 -12.84 -18.61
N ALA A 20 -1.65 -13.28 -18.29
CA ALA A 20 -1.92 -14.11 -17.12
C ALA A 20 -3.06 -15.10 -17.42
N PRO A 21 -3.18 -16.20 -16.64
CA PRO A 21 -4.36 -17.06 -16.67
C PRO A 21 -5.65 -16.27 -16.43
N LEU A 22 -6.69 -16.61 -17.17
CA LEU A 22 -8.05 -16.12 -16.92
C LEU A 22 -8.52 -16.65 -15.58
N ALA A 23 -9.05 -15.75 -14.76
CA ALA A 23 -9.61 -16.08 -13.46
C ALA A 23 -10.88 -15.27 -13.19
N THR A 24 -11.78 -15.88 -12.44
CA THR A 24 -12.96 -15.25 -11.86
C THR A 24 -12.79 -15.10 -10.34
N PRO A 25 -13.45 -14.12 -9.70
CA PRO A 25 -13.39 -14.02 -8.25
C PRO A 25 -14.16 -15.17 -7.60
N ALA A 26 -13.51 -15.92 -6.72
CA ALA A 26 -14.19 -16.83 -5.81
C ALA A 26 -15.00 -16.04 -4.76
N GLY A 27 -15.80 -16.73 -3.95
CA GLY A 27 -16.61 -16.09 -2.89
C GLY A 27 -15.81 -15.29 -1.85
N ASN A 28 -14.51 -15.55 -1.71
CA ASN A 28 -13.58 -14.82 -0.83
C ASN A 28 -12.73 -13.77 -1.57
N GLY A 29 -13.02 -13.50 -2.85
CA GLY A 29 -12.29 -12.55 -3.69
C GLY A 29 -10.94 -13.05 -4.22
N ARG A 30 -10.51 -14.27 -3.87
CA ARG A 30 -9.30 -14.88 -4.46
C ARG A 30 -9.54 -15.24 -5.92
N PRO A 31 -8.50 -15.20 -6.78
CA PRO A 31 -8.62 -15.63 -8.15
C PRO A 31 -8.85 -17.15 -8.22
N GLU A 32 -9.93 -17.56 -8.86
CA GLU A 32 -10.22 -18.94 -9.25
C GLU A 32 -10.01 -19.06 -10.76
N LEU A 33 -9.10 -19.95 -11.17
CA LEU A 33 -8.76 -20.10 -12.59
C LEU A 33 -9.96 -20.62 -13.37
N THR A 34 -10.24 -19.97 -14.51
CA THR A 34 -11.26 -20.45 -15.43
C THR A 34 -10.69 -21.59 -16.26
N THR A 35 -11.29 -22.77 -16.12
CA THR A 35 -10.94 -23.97 -16.89
C THR A 35 -11.99 -24.28 -17.95
N SER A 36 -11.69 -25.24 -18.84
CA SER A 36 -12.60 -25.71 -19.87
C SER A 36 -13.91 -26.20 -19.26
N SER A 37 -15.00 -25.48 -19.54
CA SER A 37 -16.35 -25.78 -19.06
C SER A 37 -17.38 -25.14 -19.98
N TRP A 38 -18.61 -25.68 -20.00
CA TRP A 38 -19.66 -25.14 -20.86
C TRP A 38 -19.88 -23.63 -20.57
N PRO A 39 -19.93 -22.76 -21.59
CA PRO A 39 -20.14 -23.06 -23.02
C PRO A 39 -18.89 -23.27 -23.87
N VAL A 40 -17.68 -23.13 -23.31
CA VAL A 40 -16.41 -23.25 -24.06
C VAL A 40 -15.61 -24.45 -23.57
N MET A 41 -15.71 -25.55 -24.31
CA MET A 41 -14.99 -26.80 -24.03
C MET A 41 -13.77 -26.92 -24.94
N VAL A 42 -12.63 -27.35 -24.39
CA VAL A 42 -11.37 -27.54 -25.13
C VAL A 42 -11.13 -29.03 -25.39
N ARG A 43 -10.66 -29.35 -26.60
CA ARG A 43 -10.24 -30.70 -27.00
C ARG A 43 -8.82 -30.69 -27.57
N ASP A 44 -8.12 -31.81 -27.44
CA ASP A 44 -6.80 -32.00 -28.04
C ASP A 44 -6.89 -32.36 -29.54
N GLY A 45 -5.75 -32.59 -30.18
CA GLY A 45 -5.69 -32.97 -31.60
C GLY A 45 -6.28 -34.35 -31.92
N ASN A 46 -6.60 -35.16 -30.90
CA ASN A 46 -7.22 -36.48 -31.02
C ASN A 46 -8.70 -36.47 -30.61
N ASP A 47 -9.32 -35.29 -30.46
CA ASP A 47 -10.71 -35.11 -30.02
C ASP A 47 -11.00 -35.54 -28.57
N ASN A 48 -9.97 -35.69 -27.73
CA ASN A 48 -10.17 -35.92 -26.30
C ASN A 48 -10.44 -34.60 -25.57
N ASP A 49 -11.39 -34.59 -24.64
CA ASP A 49 -11.67 -33.43 -23.78
C ASP A 49 -10.46 -33.09 -22.89
N VAL A 50 -10.18 -31.79 -22.74
CA VAL A 50 -9.10 -31.26 -21.89
C VAL A 50 -9.72 -30.40 -20.79
N PRO A 51 -10.26 -31.02 -19.72
CA PRO A 51 -11.01 -30.30 -18.67
C PRO A 51 -10.16 -29.26 -17.93
N ASP A 52 -8.86 -29.51 -17.77
CA ASP A 52 -7.94 -28.60 -17.07
C ASP A 52 -7.31 -27.54 -17.99
N ALA A 53 -7.82 -27.38 -19.22
CA ALA A 53 -7.31 -26.36 -20.12
C ALA A 53 -7.45 -24.96 -19.50
N THR A 54 -6.35 -24.22 -19.48
CA THR A 54 -6.29 -22.86 -18.94
C THR A 54 -6.29 -21.84 -20.07
N PHE A 55 -7.10 -20.79 -19.95
CA PHE A 55 -7.13 -19.70 -20.91
C PHE A 55 -6.13 -18.61 -20.51
N MET A 56 -5.35 -18.11 -21.47
CA MET A 56 -4.41 -17.00 -21.24
C MET A 56 -5.00 -15.70 -21.81
N VAL A 57 -5.00 -14.63 -21.02
CA VAL A 57 -5.53 -13.32 -21.41
C VAL A 57 -4.49 -12.23 -21.27
N SER A 58 -4.61 -11.20 -22.11
CA SER A 58 -3.81 -9.98 -22.03
C SER A 58 -4.61 -8.90 -21.32
N VAL A 59 -4.06 -8.34 -20.24
CA VAL A 59 -4.70 -7.29 -19.43
C VAL A 59 -3.85 -6.03 -19.42
N ALA A 60 -4.50 -4.87 -19.47
CA ALA A 60 -3.84 -3.60 -19.21
C ALA A 60 -3.60 -3.46 -17.71
N ARG A 61 -2.33 -3.47 -17.29
CA ARG A 61 -1.94 -3.32 -15.89
C ARG A 61 -1.24 -1.99 -15.69
N ARG A 62 -1.79 -1.18 -14.79
CA ARG A 62 -1.16 0.03 -14.26
C ARG A 62 -0.62 -0.28 -12.87
N GLU A 63 0.67 0.00 -12.67
CA GLU A 63 1.36 -0.27 -11.41
C GLU A 63 2.14 0.97 -10.99
N GLU A 64 2.04 1.32 -9.71
CA GLU A 64 2.90 2.31 -9.05
C GLU A 64 4.20 1.63 -8.61
N LYS A 65 5.32 2.35 -8.67
CA LYS A 65 6.63 1.83 -8.29
C LYS A 65 7.42 2.88 -7.51
N GLY A 66 8.00 2.43 -6.39
CA GLY A 66 9.07 3.11 -5.68
C GLY A 66 8.62 3.98 -4.51
N SER A 67 7.31 4.12 -4.25
CA SER A 67 6.82 4.85 -3.07
C SER A 67 7.33 4.24 -1.76
N ASP A 68 7.17 2.92 -1.62
CA ASP A 68 7.72 2.05 -0.58
C ASP A 68 9.23 2.23 -0.39
N VAL A 69 10.00 2.13 -1.48
CA VAL A 69 11.47 2.27 -1.48
C VAL A 69 11.89 3.66 -1.03
N ASN A 70 11.22 4.70 -1.51
CA ASN A 70 11.53 6.08 -1.14
C ASN A 70 11.28 6.32 0.36
N VAL A 71 10.12 5.92 0.87
CA VAL A 71 9.78 6.09 2.30
C VAL A 71 10.75 5.31 3.18
N ALA A 72 11.02 4.04 2.85
CA ALA A 72 11.97 3.21 3.58
C ALA A 72 13.38 3.80 3.60
N SER A 73 13.86 4.26 2.43
CA SER A 73 15.22 4.79 2.27
C SER A 73 15.41 6.07 3.07
N HIS A 74 14.48 7.03 2.97
CA HIS A 74 14.56 8.27 3.74
C HIS A 74 14.48 8.03 5.24
N LEU A 75 13.54 7.19 5.69
CA LEU A 75 13.43 6.84 7.11
C LEU A 75 14.74 6.26 7.67
N LEU A 76 15.36 5.34 6.93
CA LEU A 76 16.63 4.73 7.33
C LEU A 76 17.79 5.73 7.30
N ILE A 77 17.91 6.52 6.23
CA ILE A 77 18.98 7.51 6.08
C ILE A 77 18.92 8.51 7.23
N ASP A 78 17.75 9.10 7.48
CA ASP A 78 17.59 10.17 8.46
C ASP A 78 17.83 9.67 9.89
N ALA A 79 17.36 8.45 10.21
CA ALA A 79 17.61 7.83 11.51
C ALA A 79 19.08 7.46 11.71
N LEU A 80 19.72 6.81 10.72
CA LEU A 80 21.11 6.35 10.83
C LEU A 80 22.13 7.49 10.74
N SER A 81 21.79 8.61 10.11
CA SER A 81 22.63 9.81 10.11
C SER A 81 22.45 10.67 11.36
N GLY A 82 21.51 10.33 12.25
CA GLY A 82 21.14 11.15 13.40
C GLY A 82 20.53 12.51 13.01
N ALA A 83 19.87 12.58 11.84
CA ALA A 83 19.18 13.80 11.40
C ALA A 83 17.84 14.00 12.11
N ILE A 84 17.28 12.93 12.68
CA ILE A 84 16.04 12.93 13.45
C ILE A 84 16.24 12.13 14.75
N ASP A 85 15.56 12.57 15.82
CA ASP A 85 15.58 11.89 17.12
C ASP A 85 14.38 10.96 17.33
N ALA A 86 13.35 11.08 16.48
CA ALA A 86 12.15 10.25 16.47
C ALA A 86 11.47 10.34 15.10
N ALA A 87 10.67 9.33 14.75
CA ALA A 87 9.92 9.30 13.50
C ALA A 87 8.43 9.01 13.72
N VAL A 88 7.56 9.62 12.91
CA VAL A 88 6.16 9.20 12.76
C VAL A 88 5.95 8.75 11.33
N VAL A 89 5.62 7.47 11.16
CA VAL A 89 5.35 6.85 9.85
C VAL A 89 3.84 6.68 9.72
N ILE A 90 3.26 7.22 8.65
CA ILE A 90 1.84 7.06 8.35
C ILE A 90 1.71 6.06 7.19
N SER A 91 1.51 4.78 7.53
CA SER A 91 1.39 3.70 6.55
C SER A 91 0.77 2.45 7.19
N ASN A 92 0.16 1.61 6.37
CA ASN A 92 -0.22 0.23 6.73
C ASN A 92 0.39 -0.79 5.75
N ASP A 93 1.49 -0.40 5.09
CA ASP A 93 2.18 -1.23 4.11
C ASP A 93 3.19 -2.16 4.80
N SER A 94 2.98 -3.48 4.69
CA SER A 94 3.85 -4.49 5.27
C SER A 94 5.26 -4.50 4.67
N ASP A 95 5.47 -3.94 3.48
CA ASP A 95 6.79 -3.87 2.86
C ASP A 95 7.75 -2.95 3.67
N LEU A 96 7.20 -2.09 4.53
CA LEU A 96 7.97 -1.25 5.45
C LEU A 96 8.36 -1.96 6.77
N ALA A 97 8.04 -3.25 6.95
CA ALA A 97 8.30 -3.97 8.20
C ALA A 97 9.78 -3.99 8.59
N PHE A 98 10.66 -4.30 7.64
CA PHE A 98 12.11 -4.31 7.88
C PHE A 98 12.68 -2.93 8.25
N PRO A 99 12.48 -1.86 7.44
CA PRO A 99 13.03 -0.55 7.77
C PRO A 99 12.49 -0.03 9.09
N ILE A 100 11.19 -0.20 9.39
CA ILE A 100 10.62 0.22 10.68
C ILE A 100 11.28 -0.55 11.83
N ARG A 101 11.39 -1.88 11.74
CA ARG A 101 12.03 -2.70 12.78
C ARG A 101 13.45 -2.23 13.08
N HIS A 102 14.24 -1.96 12.05
CA HIS A 102 15.61 -1.50 12.23
C HIS A 102 15.67 -0.10 12.83
N VAL A 103 14.81 0.82 12.39
CA VAL A 103 14.78 2.19 12.93
C VAL A 103 14.38 2.20 14.40
N ARG A 104 13.51 1.28 14.84
CA ARG A 104 13.15 1.11 16.26
C ARG A 104 14.35 0.77 17.15
N GLU A 105 15.42 0.20 16.60
CA GLU A 105 16.68 -0.08 17.33
C GLU A 105 17.50 1.19 17.59
N GLN A 106 17.18 2.30 16.92
CA GLN A 106 17.95 3.54 16.96
C GLN A 106 17.17 4.70 17.58
N ILE A 107 15.89 4.86 17.23
CA ILE A 107 15.04 5.98 17.65
C ILE A 107 13.59 5.53 17.92
N PRO A 108 12.84 6.26 18.78
CA PRO A 108 11.40 6.05 18.93
C PRO A 108 10.64 6.24 17.61
N VAL A 109 9.61 5.42 17.41
CA VAL A 109 8.81 5.39 16.17
C VAL A 109 7.33 5.31 16.52
N GLY A 110 6.57 6.29 16.03
CA GLY A 110 5.11 6.24 15.99
C GLY A 110 4.63 5.69 14.65
N LEU A 111 3.76 4.68 14.67
CA LEU A 111 3.17 4.12 13.46
C LEU A 111 1.67 4.42 13.40
N VAL A 112 1.25 5.15 12.37
CA VAL A 112 -0.14 5.53 12.15
C VAL A 112 -0.68 4.72 10.97
N ASN A 113 -1.68 3.88 11.23
CA ASN A 113 -2.43 3.17 10.19
C ASN A 113 -3.54 4.10 9.66
N PRO A 114 -3.50 4.52 8.38
CA PRO A 114 -4.50 5.43 7.81
C PRO A 114 -5.77 4.71 7.32
N THR A 115 -5.86 3.39 7.48
CA THR A 115 -6.95 2.56 6.96
C THR A 115 -7.85 2.04 8.08
N PRO A 116 -9.14 1.75 7.81
CA PRO A 116 -10.04 1.16 8.80
C PRO A 116 -9.73 -0.32 9.10
N GLY A 117 -8.89 -0.97 8.29
CA GLY A 117 -8.47 -2.36 8.50
C GLY A 117 -7.45 -2.49 9.63
N TYR A 118 -7.28 -3.71 10.14
CA TYR A 118 -6.26 -4.00 11.14
C TYR A 118 -4.87 -3.56 10.69
N LEU A 119 -4.03 -3.20 11.67
CA LEU A 119 -2.61 -2.99 11.43
C LEU A 119 -2.01 -4.27 10.82
N ALA A 120 -1.24 -4.12 9.73
CA ALA A 120 -0.55 -5.23 9.11
C ALA A 120 0.31 -5.97 10.15
N GLY A 121 0.19 -7.31 10.18
CA GLY A 121 0.84 -8.14 11.20
C GLY A 121 2.35 -7.90 11.30
N ASP A 122 3.01 -7.73 10.15
CA ASP A 122 4.45 -7.51 10.06
C ASP A 122 4.91 -6.14 10.61
N LEU A 123 3.98 -5.20 10.81
CA LEU A 123 4.22 -3.87 11.37
C LEU A 123 3.99 -3.78 12.89
N GLN A 124 3.50 -4.87 13.49
CA GLN A 124 3.31 -4.98 14.94
C GLN A 124 4.65 -4.85 15.68
N GLY A 125 4.56 -4.68 16.99
CA GLY A 125 5.71 -4.58 17.89
C GLY A 125 5.24 -4.21 19.28
N THR A 126 6.20 -3.95 20.16
CA THR A 126 5.93 -3.52 21.53
C THR A 126 6.56 -2.14 21.79
N PRO A 127 5.99 -1.34 22.72
CA PRO A 127 6.60 -0.08 23.14
C PRO A 127 8.03 -0.21 23.70
N ALA A 128 8.48 -1.43 24.02
CA ALA A 128 9.79 -1.72 24.58
C ALA A 128 10.77 -2.31 23.55
N ASP A 129 10.37 -2.48 22.28
CA ASP A 129 11.29 -2.92 21.23
C ASP A 129 12.44 -1.92 21.09
N GLY A 130 13.66 -2.38 20.77
CA GLY A 130 14.80 -1.49 20.49
C GLY A 130 15.07 -0.46 21.59
N VAL A 131 15.00 0.84 21.24
CA VAL A 131 15.19 1.94 22.19
C VAL A 131 13.93 2.27 23.01
N GLY A 132 12.78 1.72 22.62
CA GLY A 132 11.51 1.90 23.27
C GLY A 132 10.78 3.21 22.93
N ASN A 133 9.68 3.46 23.64
CA ASN A 133 8.74 4.56 23.41
C ASN A 133 8.06 4.53 22.02
N HIS A 134 7.92 3.34 21.45
CA HIS A 134 7.14 3.14 20.23
C HIS A 134 5.64 3.19 20.54
N TRP A 135 4.86 3.72 19.61
CA TRP A 135 3.42 3.78 19.74
C TRP A 135 2.73 3.54 18.39
N TRP A 136 1.48 3.12 18.47
CA TRP A 136 0.65 2.83 17.31
C TRP A 136 -0.66 3.58 17.44
N TYR A 137 -1.15 4.09 16.31
CA TYR A 137 -2.44 4.75 16.23
C TYR A 137 -3.14 4.32 14.94
N GLN A 138 -4.46 4.19 14.98
CA GLN A 138 -5.26 3.96 13.79
C GLN A 138 -6.15 5.17 13.57
N LEU A 139 -6.06 5.78 12.39
CA LEU A 139 -6.93 6.90 12.05
C LEU A 139 -8.38 6.45 12.01
N THR A 140 -9.23 7.22 12.67
CA THR A 140 -10.67 7.04 12.71
C THR A 140 -11.38 7.99 11.74
N ALA A 141 -12.63 7.68 11.42
CA ALA A 141 -13.46 8.61 10.64
C ALA A 141 -13.63 9.97 11.36
N GLN A 142 -13.63 9.98 12.69
CA GLN A 142 -13.75 11.20 13.48
C GLN A 142 -12.51 12.09 13.31
N ASP A 143 -11.30 11.52 13.32
CA ASP A 143 -10.07 12.27 13.09
C ASP A 143 -10.13 13.01 11.75
N LEU A 144 -10.57 12.32 10.70
CA LEU A 144 -10.71 12.94 9.38
C LEU A 144 -11.77 14.04 9.37
N GLN A 145 -12.94 13.81 9.99
CA GLN A 145 -14.02 14.79 10.04
C GLN A 145 -13.65 16.07 10.81
N GLN A 146 -12.84 15.94 11.87
CA GLN A 146 -12.41 17.07 12.69
C GLN A 146 -11.26 17.87 12.07
N HIS A 147 -10.49 17.27 11.15
CA HIS A 147 -9.29 17.88 10.55
C HIS A 147 -9.49 18.20 9.06
N GLN A 148 -10.64 18.78 8.70
CA GLN A 148 -10.91 19.23 7.34
C GLN A 148 -10.17 20.53 7.02
N LEU A 149 -9.68 20.65 5.78
CA LEU A 149 -9.15 21.90 5.26
C LEU A 149 -10.26 22.97 5.25
N PRO A 150 -9.92 24.26 5.42
CA PRO A 150 -10.90 25.33 5.34
C PRO A 150 -11.60 25.33 3.96
N PRO A 151 -12.83 25.89 3.86
CA PRO A 151 -13.57 25.94 2.59
C PRO A 151 -12.81 26.59 1.43
N THR A 152 -11.79 27.41 1.74
CA THR A 152 -10.91 28.04 0.77
C THR A 152 -9.45 27.94 1.22
N ILE A 153 -8.58 27.51 0.32
CA ILE A 153 -7.12 27.48 0.52
C ILE A 153 -6.48 28.46 -0.46
N GLY A 154 -6.01 29.60 0.07
CA GLY A 154 -5.57 30.71 -0.77
C GLY A 154 -6.69 31.25 -1.67
N ALA A 155 -6.31 31.91 -2.77
CA ALA A 155 -7.28 32.57 -3.67
C ALA A 155 -7.91 31.65 -4.72
N LYS A 156 -7.33 30.47 -4.97
CA LYS A 156 -7.63 29.65 -6.17
C LYS A 156 -8.33 28.34 -5.87
N ILE A 157 -8.18 27.78 -4.67
CA ILE A 157 -8.73 26.46 -4.32
C ILE A 157 -9.93 26.67 -3.41
N ARG A 158 -11.10 26.27 -3.88
CA ARG A 158 -12.36 26.32 -3.14
C ARG A 158 -12.92 24.91 -3.01
N LYS A 159 -13.49 24.60 -1.85
CA LYS A 159 -14.21 23.35 -1.61
C LYS A 159 -15.38 23.24 -2.59
N PRO A 160 -15.51 22.13 -3.35
CA PRO A 160 -16.64 21.92 -4.25
C PRO A 160 -17.97 21.85 -3.49
N PRO A 161 -19.07 22.47 -3.96
CA PRO A 161 -20.40 22.36 -3.34
C PRO A 161 -21.07 21.05 -3.81
N PRO A 162 -20.62 19.89 -3.32
CA PRO A 162 -21.41 19.04 -2.41
C PRO A 162 -20.56 18.23 -1.40
N TRP A 163 -19.29 18.62 -1.17
CA TRP A 163 -18.39 18.01 -0.18
C TRP A 163 -18.58 18.61 1.21
#